data_AF-A0A7Y4R113-F1
#
_entry.id   AF-A0A7Y4R113-F1
#
_cell.length_a   1.000
_cell.length_b   1.000
_cell.length_c   1.000
_cell.angle_alpha   90.00
_cell.angle_beta   90.00
_cell.angle_gamma   90.00
#
_symmetry.space_group_name_H-M   'P 1'
#
loop_
_entity.id
_entity.type
_entity.pdbx_description
1 polymer ?
#
loop_
_entity_poly.entity_id
_entity_poly.type
_entity_poly.pdbx_seq_one_letter_code
_entity_poly.pdbx_strand_id
1 'polypeptide(L)'
;MRLLGIVFFFLLSLNLSAQTDNVGSGRAIAFNGSTDYIDFGDIYKDLNIPFTISAWVYFDPSSPSPGGPIFANRNCTPIYTGFRLFATPTSISVDCGDGFGGNSPSFRKGWLANVSLPRGVWIHVTAVARTFFDMSLYVNGFNVGGETIGSSSFNMDSSKPGFASTAYFTSNNIIYRYKDMIDDIRLWNKALSEAEIRTTMCRNLSGSESGLIGYWNFNETSGNAVLDKSPNKFHGQFVGNPTRVYSGAPIGDVSVFNYPAATTSIVDGSLKVEASNFAGSVHGVQLYEIKSKPSQMGGLDNTKANSPYFGVFLATVTGNGSYTAKGFVNNQPICDASFRTDNSIPTWTAATLPQNAQPLRGEYVLADGAIASLDLGPDKVFCDQPDYTIRTMLTDPALTHLWSTGANASSITVTKSGVYSVKVTGPCGSSTDQIRVDFYQKPVFDLGSDKILCSQSNLNLTTNLNDPTYSYLWSTGETTSNITVSQPGDFGKYWVKVKNNCGEAIDTVAFTKFSSNIGFVPNVITPDGDEKNEYFQIDPNYRGIVSLKVVNRWGAEVFYSKDYKNDWNGAGLSPGVYFIVLEGACIDRFKGPLTIMR
;
A
#
# COMPACT_ATOMS: atom_id res chain seq x y z
N MET A 1 -47.06 -52.84 26.46
CA MET A 1 -46.27 -51.86 27.25
C MET A 1 -44.97 -51.61 26.50
N ARG A 2 -44.93 -50.57 25.66
CA ARG A 2 -43.74 -50.13 24.91
C ARG A 2 -43.00 -49.13 25.80
N LEU A 3 -41.76 -49.42 26.19
CA LEU A 3 -40.89 -48.44 26.84
C LEU A 3 -39.82 -47.98 25.84
N LEU A 4 -39.90 -46.69 25.52
CA LEU A 4 -38.90 -45.90 24.79
C LEU A 4 -37.60 -45.83 25.61
N GLY A 5 -36.48 -46.25 25.02
CA GLY A 5 -35.14 -45.87 25.46
C GLY A 5 -34.59 -44.79 24.53
N ILE A 6 -34.62 -43.54 24.99
CA ILE A 6 -34.10 -42.37 24.30
C ILE A 6 -32.56 -42.40 24.40
N VAL A 7 -31.88 -42.57 23.27
CA VAL A 7 -30.42 -42.37 23.15
C VAL A 7 -30.18 -40.87 22.95
N PHE A 8 -29.66 -40.19 23.98
CA PHE A 8 -29.17 -38.82 23.85
C PHE A 8 -27.80 -38.84 23.16
N PHE A 9 -27.77 -38.49 21.87
CA PHE A 9 -26.54 -38.09 21.19
C PHE A 9 -26.14 -36.69 21.69
N PHE A 10 -25.14 -36.62 22.57
CA PHE A 10 -24.41 -35.37 22.81
C PHE A 10 -23.47 -35.12 21.64
N LEU A 11 -23.97 -34.42 20.62
CA LEU A 11 -23.13 -33.75 19.62
C LEU A 11 -22.46 -32.56 20.31
N LEU A 12 -21.26 -32.79 20.86
CA LEU A 12 -20.38 -31.71 21.28
C LEU A 12 -19.81 -31.06 20.01
N SER A 13 -20.52 -30.07 19.46
CA SER A 13 -19.99 -29.21 18.41
C SER A 13 -18.93 -28.29 19.02
N LEU A 14 -17.69 -28.78 19.10
CA LEU A 14 -16.51 -27.95 19.29
C LEU A 14 -16.27 -27.16 17.99
N ASN A 15 -16.89 -25.98 17.90
CA ASN A 15 -16.36 -24.92 17.05
C ASN A 15 -15.08 -24.39 17.71
N LEU A 16 -13.97 -25.09 17.46
CA LEU A 16 -12.66 -24.45 17.43
C LEU A 16 -12.31 -24.30 15.96
N SER A 17 -12.09 -23.07 15.49
CA SER A 17 -11.18 -22.87 14.37
C SER A 17 -9.80 -23.33 14.86
N ALA A 18 -9.52 -24.63 14.75
CA ALA A 18 -8.23 -25.16 15.11
C ALA A 18 -7.22 -24.59 14.10
N GLN A 19 -6.40 -23.66 14.57
CA GLN A 19 -5.12 -23.37 13.94
C GLN A 19 -4.45 -24.73 13.71
N THR A 20 -4.21 -25.09 12.45
CA THR A 20 -3.53 -26.34 12.15
C THR A 20 -2.06 -26.13 12.51
N ASP A 21 -1.64 -26.55 13.69
CA ASP A 21 -0.27 -26.47 14.23
C ASP A 21 0.79 -27.20 13.37
N ASN A 22 0.40 -27.77 12.23
CA ASN A 22 1.19 -28.64 11.37
C ASN A 22 1.60 -27.98 10.05
N VAL A 23 1.49 -26.65 9.96
CA VAL A 23 1.83 -25.87 8.75
C VAL A 23 3.33 -25.55 8.73
N GLY A 24 3.93 -25.61 7.53
CA GLY A 24 5.36 -25.42 7.33
C GLY A 24 6.17 -26.51 8.01
N SER A 25 7.13 -26.12 8.84
CA SER A 25 7.96 -27.03 9.64
C SER A 25 7.20 -27.74 10.77
N GLY A 26 6.03 -27.23 11.18
CA GLY A 26 5.23 -27.84 12.25
C GLY A 26 6.01 -28.01 13.55
N ARG A 27 6.28 -29.27 13.95
CA ARG A 27 6.83 -29.64 15.25
C ARG A 27 8.05 -30.55 15.14
N ALA A 28 8.97 -30.37 16.07
CA ALA A 28 10.14 -31.22 16.28
C ALA A 28 10.05 -31.94 17.63
N ILE A 29 10.95 -32.91 17.86
CA ILE A 29 11.09 -33.58 19.15
C ILE A 29 12.35 -33.09 19.86
N ALA A 30 12.19 -32.64 21.10
CA ALA A 30 13.28 -32.31 22.00
C ALA A 30 13.58 -33.47 22.96
N PHE A 31 14.86 -33.81 23.07
CA PHE A 31 15.40 -34.91 23.87
C PHE A 31 16.28 -34.40 24.99
N ASN A 32 16.13 -34.96 26.19
CA ASN A 32 16.87 -34.52 27.37
C ASN A 32 18.34 -35.01 27.45
N GLY A 33 18.79 -35.90 26.56
CA GLY A 33 20.14 -36.45 26.58
C GLY A 33 20.42 -37.53 27.63
N SER A 34 19.40 -38.01 28.33
CA SER A 34 19.53 -38.98 29.42
C SER A 34 18.63 -40.19 29.21
N THR A 35 17.32 -39.99 29.26
CA THR A 35 16.32 -41.07 29.20
C THR A 35 15.59 -41.12 27.87
N ASP A 36 15.50 -39.98 27.18
CA ASP A 36 14.55 -39.80 26.09
C ASP A 36 15.08 -40.40 24.78
N TYR A 37 14.19 -41.08 24.07
CA TYR A 37 14.40 -41.55 22.70
C TYR A 37 13.08 -41.98 22.05
N ILE A 38 13.13 -42.29 20.75
CA ILE A 38 12.03 -42.91 20.03
C ILE A 38 12.42 -44.35 19.72
N ASP A 39 11.56 -45.30 20.09
CA ASP A 39 11.67 -46.71 19.74
C ASP A 39 10.73 -47.01 18.57
N PHE A 40 11.27 -47.50 17.46
CA PHE A 40 10.51 -47.92 16.28
C PHE A 40 10.33 -49.44 16.19
N GLY A 41 10.83 -50.20 17.17
CA GLY A 41 10.79 -51.66 17.20
C GLY A 41 11.77 -52.31 16.22
N ASP A 42 11.64 -53.63 16.05
CA ASP A 42 12.47 -54.43 15.15
C ASP A 42 12.02 -54.30 13.69
N ILE A 43 12.32 -53.13 13.10
CA ILE A 43 12.09 -52.80 11.69
C ILE A 43 13.40 -52.81 10.92
N TYR A 44 13.33 -52.84 9.58
CA TYR A 44 14.50 -52.80 8.69
C TYR A 44 15.56 -53.88 8.95
N LYS A 45 15.12 -55.08 9.29
CA LYS A 45 15.99 -56.26 9.47
C LYS A 45 16.62 -56.78 8.18
N ASP A 46 16.06 -56.38 7.06
CA ASP A 46 16.44 -56.73 5.70
C ASP A 46 16.95 -55.51 4.91
N LEU A 47 17.15 -54.37 5.58
CA LEU A 47 17.69 -53.17 4.92
C LEU A 47 19.11 -53.44 4.43
N ASN A 48 19.33 -53.09 3.17
CA ASN A 48 20.58 -53.26 2.47
C ASN A 48 21.00 -51.94 1.79
N ILE A 49 22.26 -51.88 1.35
CA ILE A 49 22.81 -50.77 0.58
C ILE A 49 22.41 -50.96 -0.91
N PRO A 50 21.99 -49.92 -1.64
CA PRO A 50 22.11 -48.50 -1.29
C PRO A 50 21.01 -47.98 -0.35
N PHE A 51 21.37 -47.00 0.47
CA PHE A 51 20.41 -46.22 1.24
C PHE A 51 20.85 -44.77 1.37
N THR A 52 19.89 -43.90 1.68
CA THR A 52 20.13 -42.53 2.11
C THR A 52 19.33 -42.26 3.37
N ILE A 53 19.96 -41.68 4.38
CA ILE A 53 19.26 -41.18 5.56
C ILE A 53 19.52 -39.69 5.72
N SER A 54 18.48 -38.93 6.05
CA SER A 54 18.60 -37.52 6.37
C SER A 54 17.71 -37.12 7.54
N ALA A 55 18.08 -36.03 8.20
CA ALA A 55 17.30 -35.41 9.26
C ALA A 55 17.67 -33.93 9.39
N TRP A 56 16.75 -33.14 9.95
CA TRP A 56 17.07 -31.85 10.53
C TRP A 56 17.46 -32.04 11.99
N VAL A 57 18.58 -31.44 12.40
CA VAL A 57 19.10 -31.50 13.76
C VAL A 57 19.40 -30.10 14.27
N TYR A 58 19.22 -29.89 15.57
CA TYR A 58 19.56 -28.65 16.24
C TYR A 58 20.40 -28.96 17.47
N PHE A 59 21.50 -28.22 17.65
CA PHE A 59 22.36 -28.30 18.82
C PHE A 59 22.17 -27.06 19.70
N ASP A 60 21.84 -27.26 20.97
CA ASP A 60 21.68 -26.16 21.93
C ASP A 60 23.06 -25.52 22.22
N PRO A 61 23.23 -24.20 22.04
CA PRO A 61 24.48 -23.52 22.30
C PRO A 61 24.94 -23.63 23.76
N SER A 62 24.00 -23.80 24.70
CA SER A 62 24.26 -23.93 26.14
C SER A 62 24.57 -25.36 26.59
N SER A 63 24.39 -26.35 25.72
CA SER A 63 24.63 -27.75 26.05
C SER A 63 26.14 -28.05 26.14
N PRO A 64 26.61 -28.73 27.20
CA PRO A 64 28.03 -29.05 27.37
C PRO A 64 28.51 -30.17 26.44
N SER A 65 27.61 -31.07 26.03
CA SER A 65 27.91 -32.21 25.14
C SER A 65 26.74 -32.46 24.16
N PRO A 66 26.45 -31.53 23.25
CA PRO A 66 25.33 -31.67 22.31
C PRO A 66 25.65 -32.68 21.20
N GLY A 67 24.59 -33.23 20.62
CA GLY A 67 24.66 -34.23 19.56
C GLY A 67 24.67 -35.68 20.05
N GLY A 68 24.88 -36.61 19.11
CA GLY A 68 24.82 -38.05 19.37
C GLY A 68 24.17 -38.85 18.22
N PRO A 69 23.55 -40.01 18.52
CA PRO A 69 22.87 -40.82 17.52
C PRO A 69 21.62 -40.12 17.01
N ILE A 70 21.55 -39.90 15.69
CA ILE A 70 20.37 -39.35 15.03
C ILE A 70 19.38 -40.48 14.72
N PHE A 71 19.90 -41.57 14.16
CA PHE A 71 19.13 -42.77 13.89
C PHE A 71 20.06 -43.98 13.84
N ALA A 72 19.61 -45.10 14.37
CA ALA A 72 20.22 -46.40 14.17
C ALA A 72 19.12 -47.41 13.90
N ASN A 73 19.30 -48.33 12.94
CA ASN A 73 18.35 -49.44 12.79
C ASN A 73 18.67 -50.61 13.74
N ARG A 74 19.88 -50.66 14.30
CA ARG A 74 20.34 -51.73 15.19
C ARG A 74 21.19 -51.20 16.33
N ASN A 75 21.11 -51.89 17.47
CA ASN A 75 22.07 -51.77 18.56
C ASN A 75 23.26 -52.71 18.32
N CYS A 76 24.45 -52.30 18.76
CA CYS A 76 25.69 -53.02 18.56
C CYS A 76 26.21 -53.65 19.86
N THR A 77 25.44 -54.57 20.44
CA THR A 77 25.75 -55.22 21.73
C THR A 77 25.81 -56.74 21.59
N PRO A 78 27.00 -57.37 21.45
CA PRO A 78 28.34 -56.83 21.17
C PRO A 78 28.72 -56.88 19.68
N ILE A 79 27.75 -57.14 18.80
CA ILE A 79 27.97 -57.37 17.37
C ILE A 79 27.72 -56.06 16.63
N TYR A 80 28.69 -55.57 15.85
CA TYR A 80 28.42 -54.49 14.90
C TYR A 80 27.47 -55.00 13.81
N THR A 81 26.27 -54.43 13.73
CA THR A 81 25.21 -54.79 12.78
C THR A 81 24.39 -53.55 12.41
N GLY A 82 23.71 -53.60 11.26
CA GLY A 82 22.91 -52.50 10.75
C GLY A 82 23.74 -51.27 10.45
N PHE A 83 23.09 -50.11 10.43
CA PHE A 83 23.72 -48.82 10.26
C PHE A 83 23.31 -47.83 11.37
N ARG A 84 24.12 -46.79 11.53
CA ARG A 84 23.83 -45.63 12.39
C ARG A 84 24.32 -44.34 11.76
N LEU A 85 23.55 -43.27 11.92
CA LEU A 85 23.92 -41.89 11.63
C LEU A 85 24.17 -41.15 12.94
N PHE A 86 25.34 -40.53 13.06
CA PHE A 86 25.74 -39.70 14.18
C PHE A 86 26.03 -38.28 13.72
N ALA A 87 25.64 -37.31 14.54
CA ALA A 87 26.03 -35.92 14.34
C ALA A 87 26.33 -35.26 15.68
N THR A 88 27.48 -34.59 15.76
CA THR A 88 27.94 -33.75 16.87
C THR A 88 28.38 -32.40 16.31
N PRO A 89 28.62 -31.38 17.15
CA PRO A 89 29.16 -30.11 16.65
C PRO A 89 30.52 -30.22 15.95
N THR A 90 31.24 -31.33 16.12
CA THR A 90 32.59 -31.52 15.59
C THR A 90 32.68 -32.56 14.49
N SER A 91 31.60 -33.33 14.24
CA SER A 91 31.63 -34.40 13.25
C SER A 91 30.25 -34.85 12.83
N ILE A 92 30.17 -35.40 11.61
CA ILE A 92 29.07 -36.24 11.15
C ILE A 92 29.66 -37.58 10.73
N SER A 93 28.97 -38.68 11.01
CA SER A 93 29.39 -40.00 10.56
C SER A 93 28.24 -40.95 10.26
N VAL A 94 28.50 -41.86 9.33
CA VAL A 94 27.65 -43.04 9.10
C VAL A 94 28.51 -44.29 9.26
N ASP A 95 28.01 -45.28 9.98
CA ASP A 95 28.70 -46.55 10.20
C ASP A 95 27.74 -47.71 9.91
N CYS A 96 28.26 -48.77 9.32
CA CYS A 96 27.58 -50.02 9.02
C CYS A 96 28.36 -51.20 9.62
N GLY A 97 27.67 -52.17 10.23
CA GLY A 97 28.27 -53.39 10.79
C GLY A 97 28.03 -54.61 9.89
N ASP A 98 28.97 -55.55 9.90
CA ASP A 98 28.93 -56.75 9.05
C ASP A 98 28.27 -57.98 9.68
N GLY A 99 27.89 -57.91 10.96
CA GLY A 99 27.19 -58.99 11.66
C GLY A 99 28.06 -60.18 12.08
N PHE A 100 29.38 -60.17 11.83
CA PHE A 100 30.26 -61.32 12.14
C PHE A 100 30.89 -61.28 13.54
N GLY A 101 30.82 -60.16 14.26
CA GLY A 101 31.07 -60.11 15.70
C GLY A 101 31.84 -58.88 16.20
N GLY A 102 32.19 -58.87 17.49
CA GLY A 102 33.24 -58.05 18.11
C GLY A 102 33.06 -56.54 18.26
N ASN A 103 33.70 -55.99 19.29
CA ASN A 103 33.95 -54.55 19.46
C ASN A 103 35.25 -54.13 18.76
N SER A 104 35.33 -54.35 17.44
CA SER A 104 36.53 -54.02 16.67
C SER A 104 36.17 -53.24 15.42
N PRO A 105 36.99 -52.23 15.03
CA PRO A 105 36.89 -51.61 13.72
C PRO A 105 36.91 -52.61 12.54
N SER A 106 37.44 -53.83 12.74
CA SER A 106 37.44 -54.89 11.72
C SER A 106 36.07 -55.43 11.32
N PHE A 107 35.03 -55.18 12.12
CA PHE A 107 33.66 -55.67 11.88
C PHE A 107 32.67 -54.58 11.49
N ARG A 108 33.18 -53.38 11.23
CA ARG A 108 32.40 -52.26 10.74
C ARG A 108 33.11 -51.52 9.63
N LYS A 109 32.35 -50.75 8.88
CA LYS A 109 32.82 -49.78 7.91
C LYS A 109 31.97 -48.54 8.01
N GLY A 110 32.57 -47.38 7.86
CA GLY A 110 31.86 -46.13 7.94
C GLY A 110 32.61 -45.01 7.25
N TRP A 111 31.99 -43.85 7.30
CA TRP A 111 32.52 -42.59 6.82
C TRP A 111 32.37 -41.55 7.91
N LEU A 112 33.43 -40.78 8.17
CA LEU A 112 33.42 -39.71 9.16
C LEU A 112 34.00 -38.44 8.56
N ALA A 113 33.26 -37.34 8.68
CA ALA A 113 33.73 -36.01 8.34
C ALA A 113 33.90 -35.20 9.62
N ASN A 114 35.11 -34.67 9.85
CA ASN A 114 35.36 -33.68 10.88
C ASN A 114 34.88 -32.31 10.38
N VAL A 115 33.90 -31.73 11.05
CA VAL A 115 33.23 -30.49 10.64
C VAL A 115 32.89 -29.64 11.86
N SER A 116 33.01 -28.32 11.76
CA SER A 116 32.65 -27.41 12.86
C SER A 116 31.22 -26.90 12.67
N LEU A 117 30.24 -27.71 13.07
CA LEU A 117 28.83 -27.39 12.92
C LEU A 117 28.38 -26.30 13.92
N PRO A 118 27.63 -25.29 13.47
CA PRO A 118 27.14 -24.24 14.34
C PRO A 118 26.11 -24.74 15.35
N ARG A 119 26.04 -24.08 16.50
CA ARG A 119 25.01 -24.30 17.52
C ARG A 119 23.97 -23.18 17.47
N GLY A 120 22.77 -23.42 17.98
CA GLY A 120 21.68 -22.43 17.98
C GLY A 120 20.95 -22.32 16.64
N VAL A 121 21.23 -23.22 15.69
CA VAL A 121 20.64 -23.21 14.35
C VAL A 121 20.30 -24.62 13.89
N TRP A 122 19.29 -24.75 13.05
CA TRP A 122 18.93 -26.00 12.41
C TRP A 122 19.90 -26.35 11.28
N ILE A 123 20.28 -27.62 11.21
CA ILE A 123 21.22 -28.17 10.23
C ILE A 123 20.62 -29.43 9.62
N HIS A 124 20.60 -29.52 8.31
CA HIS A 124 20.23 -30.74 7.62
C HIS A 124 21.46 -31.63 7.48
N VAL A 125 21.40 -32.83 8.06
CA VAL A 125 22.46 -33.84 7.94
C VAL A 125 21.99 -34.95 7.02
N THR A 126 22.87 -35.45 6.15
CA THR A 126 22.55 -36.55 5.26
C THR A 126 23.73 -37.48 5.08
N ALA A 127 23.47 -38.79 5.13
CA ALA A 127 24.42 -39.81 4.75
C ALA A 127 23.87 -40.61 3.56
N VAL A 128 24.69 -40.75 2.53
CA VAL A 128 24.38 -41.56 1.34
C VAL A 128 25.36 -42.72 1.30
N ALA A 129 24.86 -43.95 1.38
CA ALA A 129 25.65 -45.16 1.15
C ALA A 129 25.29 -45.73 -0.23
N ARG A 130 26.22 -45.64 -1.18
CA ARG A 130 26.08 -46.21 -2.53
C ARG A 130 26.51 -47.67 -2.56
N THR A 131 27.62 -47.95 -1.88
CA THR A 131 28.12 -49.29 -1.59
C THR A 131 28.66 -49.32 -0.16
N PHE A 132 29.04 -50.50 0.34
CA PHE A 132 29.70 -50.60 1.64
C PHE A 132 31.06 -49.87 1.70
N PHE A 133 31.64 -49.53 0.55
CA PHE A 133 32.93 -48.84 0.42
C PHE A 133 32.83 -47.43 -0.16
N ASP A 134 31.64 -47.00 -0.53
CA ASP A 134 31.38 -45.69 -1.14
C ASP A 134 30.21 -45.02 -0.41
N MET A 135 30.57 -44.05 0.42
CA MET A 135 29.65 -43.28 1.24
C MET A 135 29.97 -41.79 1.11
N SER A 136 28.97 -40.93 1.29
CA SER A 136 29.16 -39.48 1.38
C SER A 136 28.30 -38.87 2.45
N LEU A 137 28.82 -37.79 3.03
CA LEU A 137 28.19 -37.04 4.10
C LEU A 137 27.92 -35.62 3.61
N TYR A 138 26.72 -35.13 3.92
CA TYR A 138 26.28 -33.81 3.53
C TYR A 138 25.77 -33.04 4.74
N VAL A 139 26.10 -31.75 4.75
CA VAL A 139 25.60 -30.78 5.72
C VAL A 139 24.95 -29.66 4.91
N ASN A 140 23.66 -29.41 5.16
CA ASN A 140 22.87 -28.43 4.43
C ASN A 140 22.95 -28.63 2.91
N GLY A 141 22.97 -29.87 2.43
CA GLY A 141 23.07 -30.20 1.01
C GLY A 141 24.45 -29.97 0.37
N PHE A 142 25.47 -29.57 1.15
CA PHE A 142 26.86 -29.47 0.71
C PHE A 142 27.65 -30.72 1.14
N ASN A 143 28.44 -31.29 0.22
CA ASN A 143 29.27 -32.47 0.50
C ASN A 143 30.46 -32.07 1.38
N VAL A 144 30.51 -32.58 2.61
CA VAL A 144 31.59 -32.26 3.56
C VAL A 144 32.75 -33.25 3.48
N GLY A 145 32.71 -34.17 2.52
CA GLY A 145 33.71 -35.21 2.34
C GLY A 145 33.69 -36.21 3.50
N GLY A 146 34.87 -36.57 3.96
CA GLY A 146 35.09 -37.49 5.06
C GLY A 146 36.08 -38.59 4.71
N GLU A 147 36.46 -39.34 5.72
CA GLU A 147 37.42 -40.42 5.63
C GLU A 147 36.76 -41.73 6.04
N THR A 148 37.27 -42.82 5.48
CA THR A 148 36.82 -44.15 5.85
C THR A 148 37.21 -44.47 7.28
N ILE A 149 36.26 -44.98 8.06
CA ILE A 149 36.50 -45.57 9.38
C ILE A 149 36.11 -47.04 9.38
N GLY A 150 36.79 -47.84 10.19
CA GLY A 150 36.63 -49.30 10.17
C GLY A 150 37.25 -49.97 8.94
N SER A 151 37.48 -51.28 9.06
CA SER A 151 38.25 -52.07 8.11
C SER A 151 37.54 -53.35 7.66
N SER A 152 36.24 -53.52 7.97
CA SER A 152 35.50 -54.65 7.42
C SER A 152 35.48 -54.64 5.89
N SER A 153 35.55 -55.84 5.32
CA SER A 153 35.45 -56.12 3.89
C SER A 153 34.15 -56.86 3.52
N PHE A 154 33.31 -57.14 4.51
CA PHE A 154 32.02 -57.82 4.33
C PHE A 154 30.89 -56.80 4.24
N ASN A 155 29.84 -57.12 3.48
CA ASN A 155 28.67 -56.24 3.36
C ASN A 155 27.98 -56.01 4.71
N MET A 156 27.18 -54.95 4.77
CA MET A 156 26.34 -54.66 5.94
C MET A 156 25.36 -55.81 6.20
N ASP A 157 25.22 -56.21 7.46
CA ASP A 157 24.21 -57.18 7.92
C ASP A 157 23.27 -56.50 8.91
N SER A 158 22.00 -56.35 8.57
CA SER A 158 20.93 -55.83 9.44
C SER A 158 20.11 -56.94 10.10
N SER A 159 20.37 -58.22 9.81
CA SER A 159 19.52 -59.34 10.24
C SER A 159 19.67 -59.71 11.72
N LYS A 160 20.67 -59.17 12.41
CA LYS A 160 20.90 -59.46 13.83
C LYS A 160 19.80 -58.83 14.70
N PRO A 161 19.50 -59.43 15.88
CA PRO A 161 18.52 -58.89 16.80
C PRO A 161 18.82 -57.45 17.21
N GLY A 162 17.79 -56.61 17.26
CA GLY A 162 17.88 -55.22 17.64
C GLY A 162 16.57 -54.49 17.35
N PHE A 163 16.57 -53.19 17.60
CA PHE A 163 15.47 -52.31 17.25
C PHE A 163 16.03 -51.03 16.64
N ALA A 164 15.20 -50.37 15.84
CA ALA A 164 15.51 -49.06 15.30
C ALA A 164 15.13 -47.96 16.28
N SER A 165 15.97 -46.93 16.39
CA SER A 165 15.75 -45.82 17.30
C SER A 165 16.31 -44.50 16.79
N THR A 166 15.69 -43.41 17.24
CA THR A 166 16.20 -42.04 17.15
C THR A 166 16.62 -41.58 18.54
N ALA A 167 17.69 -40.78 18.63
CA ALA A 167 18.23 -40.26 19.89
C ALA A 167 18.79 -41.31 20.88
N TYR A 168 18.89 -42.58 20.44
CA TYR A 168 19.44 -43.68 21.22
C TYR A 168 20.26 -44.61 20.35
N PHE A 169 21.36 -45.10 20.90
CA PHE A 169 22.14 -46.19 20.35
C PHE A 169 22.96 -46.83 21.46
N THR A 170 23.05 -48.16 21.51
CA THR A 170 23.96 -48.84 22.43
C THR A 170 25.02 -49.60 21.65
N SER A 171 26.28 -49.43 22.05
CA SER A 171 27.40 -50.25 21.56
C SER A 171 28.21 -50.74 22.74
N ASN A 172 28.46 -52.05 22.82
CA ASN A 172 29.30 -52.66 23.86
C ASN A 172 28.86 -52.27 25.29
N ASN A 173 27.55 -52.26 25.53
CA ASN A 173 26.93 -51.84 26.79
C ASN A 173 27.14 -50.35 27.15
N ILE A 174 27.73 -49.55 26.25
CA ILE A 174 27.77 -48.08 26.36
C ILE A 174 26.55 -47.53 25.65
N ILE A 175 25.76 -46.75 26.38
CA ILE A 175 24.57 -46.08 25.87
C ILE A 175 24.95 -44.68 25.40
N TYR A 176 24.66 -44.38 24.15
CA TYR A 176 24.76 -43.06 23.55
C TYR A 176 23.37 -42.45 23.47
N ARG A 177 23.27 -41.19 23.85
CA ARG A 177 22.03 -40.41 23.85
C ARG A 177 22.22 -39.16 23.03
N TYR A 178 21.12 -38.71 22.42
CA TYR A 178 21.06 -37.39 21.82
C TYR A 178 20.39 -36.43 22.80
N LYS A 179 21.03 -35.29 23.01
CA LYS A 179 20.41 -34.13 23.67
C LYS A 179 20.13 -33.10 22.60
N ASP A 180 19.03 -32.35 22.75
CA ASP A 180 18.54 -31.26 21.89
C ASP A 180 17.41 -31.69 20.94
N MET A 181 17.27 -31.09 19.74
CA MET A 181 16.10 -31.32 18.89
C MET A 181 16.44 -32.02 17.56
N ILE A 182 15.53 -32.89 17.12
CA ILE A 182 15.56 -33.55 15.80
C ILE A 182 14.19 -33.36 15.15
N ASP A 183 14.21 -33.15 13.83
CA ASP A 183 13.03 -33.06 13.00
C ASP A 183 13.21 -33.81 11.67
N ASP A 184 12.08 -34.23 11.09
CA ASP A 184 11.94 -34.63 9.69
C ASP A 184 12.97 -35.68 9.22
N ILE A 185 12.94 -36.86 9.86
CA ILE A 185 13.79 -38.00 9.53
C ILE A 185 13.26 -38.71 8.29
N ARG A 186 14.15 -38.96 7.33
CA ARG A 186 13.85 -39.60 6.05
C ARG A 186 14.83 -40.73 5.79
N LEU A 187 14.31 -41.90 5.45
CA LEU A 187 15.12 -43.06 5.05
C LEU A 187 14.68 -43.53 3.66
N TRP A 188 15.66 -43.66 2.77
CA TRP A 188 15.47 -44.09 1.39
C TRP A 188 16.24 -45.38 1.14
N ASN A 189 15.68 -46.31 0.36
CA ASN A 189 16.39 -47.49 -0.17
C ASN A 189 17.12 -47.17 -1.49
N LYS A 190 17.56 -45.92 -1.64
CA LYS A 190 18.21 -45.38 -2.82
C LYS A 190 19.36 -44.49 -2.37
N ALA A 191 20.44 -44.48 -3.14
CA ALA A 191 21.48 -43.46 -3.02
C ALA A 191 21.03 -42.18 -3.74
N LEU A 192 20.66 -41.15 -2.98
CA LEU A 192 20.24 -39.87 -3.54
C LEU A 192 21.46 -39.11 -4.06
N SER A 193 21.26 -38.42 -5.19
CA SER A 193 22.20 -37.42 -5.70
C SER A 193 22.14 -36.12 -4.90
N GLU A 194 23.16 -35.26 -5.04
CA GLU A 194 23.16 -33.93 -4.41
C GLU A 194 21.95 -33.09 -4.79
N ALA A 195 21.53 -33.14 -6.06
CA ALA A 195 20.36 -32.43 -6.54
C ALA A 195 19.08 -32.93 -5.86
N GLU A 196 18.92 -34.25 -5.69
CA GLU A 196 17.76 -34.83 -4.99
C GLU A 196 17.73 -34.45 -3.49
N ILE A 197 18.89 -34.44 -2.83
CA ILE A 197 19.00 -33.97 -1.43
C ILE A 197 18.56 -32.51 -1.33
N ARG A 198 19.10 -31.63 -2.18
CA ARG A 198 18.76 -30.20 -2.19
C ARG A 198 17.30 -29.95 -2.60
N THR A 199 16.74 -30.77 -3.47
CA THR A 199 15.33 -30.66 -3.88
C THR A 199 14.39 -30.99 -2.73
N THR A 200 14.78 -31.91 -1.86
CA THR A 200 13.88 -32.45 -0.84
C THR A 200 14.08 -31.83 0.54
N MET A 201 15.31 -31.47 0.94
CA MET A 201 15.60 -31.12 2.35
C MET A 201 14.75 -29.98 2.94
N CYS A 202 14.36 -28.99 2.15
CA CYS A 202 13.51 -27.87 2.59
C CYS A 202 12.04 -28.03 2.20
N ARG A 203 11.60 -29.26 1.93
CA ARG A 203 10.26 -29.56 1.42
C ARG A 203 9.55 -30.65 2.24
N ASN A 204 8.30 -30.40 2.60
CA ASN A 204 7.36 -31.39 3.13
C ASN A 204 7.08 -32.45 2.07
N LEU A 205 7.33 -33.71 2.41
CA LEU A 205 7.10 -34.84 1.52
C LEU A 205 5.68 -35.39 1.68
N SER A 206 5.17 -35.99 0.62
CA SER A 206 3.89 -36.73 0.64
C SER A 206 3.99 -38.03 1.43
N GLY A 207 5.18 -38.63 1.51
CA GLY A 207 5.41 -39.97 2.05
C GLY A 207 5.28 -41.07 0.99
N SER A 208 5.05 -40.72 -0.28
CA SER A 208 4.88 -41.67 -1.39
C SER A 208 5.97 -41.57 -2.46
N GLU A 209 7.02 -40.81 -2.18
CA GLU A 209 8.15 -40.62 -3.08
C GLU A 209 8.85 -41.95 -3.38
N SER A 210 9.29 -42.13 -4.64
CA SER A 210 9.94 -43.36 -5.07
C SER A 210 11.20 -43.65 -4.25
N GLY A 211 11.20 -44.79 -3.57
CA GLY A 211 12.31 -45.26 -2.74
C GLY A 211 12.32 -44.73 -1.31
N LEU A 212 11.35 -43.89 -0.90
CA LEU A 212 11.18 -43.48 0.49
C LEU A 212 10.56 -44.63 1.28
N ILE A 213 11.31 -45.16 2.24
CA ILE A 213 10.92 -46.33 3.04
C ILE A 213 10.61 -45.99 4.50
N GLY A 214 10.99 -44.79 4.97
CA GLY A 214 10.61 -44.28 6.28
C GLY A 214 10.57 -42.75 6.26
N TYR A 215 9.51 -42.16 6.81
CA TYR A 215 9.36 -40.72 6.90
C TYR A 215 8.63 -40.30 8.18
N TRP A 216 9.37 -39.72 9.13
CA TRP A 216 8.83 -39.22 10.39
C TRP A 216 9.07 -37.72 10.50
N ASN A 217 8.00 -36.94 10.34
CA ASN A 217 8.05 -35.47 10.32
C ASN A 217 7.62 -34.82 11.64
N PHE A 218 7.32 -35.63 12.66
CA PHE A 218 7.01 -35.24 14.05
C PHE A 218 5.89 -34.19 14.26
N ASN A 219 5.06 -33.97 13.24
CA ASN A 219 3.98 -32.99 13.26
C ASN A 219 2.73 -33.44 14.05
N GLU A 220 2.76 -34.55 14.79
CA GLU A 220 1.65 -34.85 15.69
C GLU A 220 1.59 -33.80 16.80
N THR A 221 0.39 -33.38 17.18
CA THR A 221 0.20 -32.30 18.17
C THR A 221 0.15 -32.80 19.61
N SER A 222 -0.04 -34.10 19.80
CA SER A 222 -0.15 -34.73 21.12
C SER A 222 0.16 -36.23 21.07
N GLY A 223 0.34 -36.82 22.25
CA GLY A 223 0.56 -38.25 22.41
C GLY A 223 2.01 -38.69 22.13
N ASN A 224 2.24 -39.97 22.42
CA ASN A 224 3.57 -40.59 22.40
C ASN A 224 3.88 -41.33 21.09
N ALA A 225 2.89 -41.47 20.21
CA ALA A 225 3.06 -42.12 18.91
C ALA A 225 3.76 -41.18 17.93
N VAL A 226 4.68 -41.74 17.14
CA VAL A 226 5.45 -41.05 16.11
C VAL A 226 5.13 -41.73 14.78
N LEU A 227 4.38 -41.07 13.91
CA LEU A 227 3.81 -41.72 12.74
C LEU A 227 4.78 -41.68 11.55
N ASP A 228 5.19 -42.88 11.10
CA ASP A 228 5.74 -43.04 9.76
C ASP A 228 4.69 -42.75 8.66
N LYS A 229 4.97 -41.74 7.84
CA LYS A 229 4.15 -41.34 6.70
C LYS A 229 4.45 -42.14 5.45
N SER A 230 5.55 -42.90 5.41
CA SER A 230 5.88 -43.79 4.30
C SER A 230 4.83 -44.90 4.11
N PRO A 231 4.90 -45.69 3.02
CA PRO A 231 4.03 -46.85 2.84
C PRO A 231 4.24 -47.95 3.88
N ASN A 232 5.42 -48.01 4.54
CA ASN A 232 5.77 -49.07 5.47
C ASN A 232 5.10 -48.93 6.84
N LYS A 233 4.70 -47.71 7.24
CA LYS A 233 3.99 -47.44 8.49
C LYS A 233 4.72 -47.95 9.73
N PHE A 234 6.05 -47.86 9.73
CA PHE A 234 6.88 -48.19 10.88
C PHE A 234 6.82 -47.07 11.93
N HIS A 235 5.67 -46.98 12.61
CA HIS A 235 5.43 -46.00 13.65
C HIS A 235 6.33 -46.24 14.87
N GLY A 236 6.80 -45.16 15.48
CA GLY A 236 7.58 -45.18 16.70
C GLY A 236 6.75 -44.81 17.93
N GLN A 237 7.35 -45.00 19.10
CA GLN A 237 6.82 -44.60 20.39
C GLN A 237 7.89 -43.89 21.21
N PHE A 238 7.48 -42.88 21.96
CA PHE A 238 8.34 -42.25 22.94
C PHE A 238 8.72 -43.21 24.06
N VAL A 239 10.00 -43.18 24.43
CA VAL A 239 10.50 -43.76 25.66
C VAL A 239 11.18 -42.66 26.47
N GLY A 240 10.90 -42.60 27.78
CA GLY A 240 11.20 -41.44 28.60
C GLY A 240 10.09 -40.39 28.49
N ASN A 241 10.45 -39.11 28.45
CA ASN A 241 9.50 -38.00 28.29
C ASN A 241 10.01 -36.95 27.28
N PRO A 242 10.38 -37.33 26.04
CA PRO A 242 10.70 -36.35 25.00
C PRO A 242 9.50 -35.42 24.77
N THR A 243 9.78 -34.17 24.41
CA THR A 243 8.75 -33.14 24.28
C THR A 243 8.59 -32.68 22.83
N ARG A 244 7.34 -32.42 22.44
CA ARG A 244 7.01 -31.85 21.13
C ARG A 244 7.09 -30.34 21.22
N VAL A 245 7.92 -29.73 20.39
CA VAL A 245 8.15 -28.29 20.35
C VAL A 245 7.93 -27.75 18.94
N TYR A 246 7.68 -26.46 18.77
CA TYR A 246 7.61 -25.88 17.44
C TYR A 246 8.96 -26.02 16.73
N SER A 247 8.95 -26.55 15.52
CA SER A 247 10.16 -26.71 14.72
C SER A 247 10.55 -25.39 14.08
N GLY A 248 11.83 -25.06 14.13
CA GLY A 248 12.42 -23.95 13.35
C GLY A 248 13.14 -24.42 12.09
N ALA A 249 13.02 -25.70 11.72
CA ALA A 249 13.66 -26.24 10.53
C ALA A 249 13.08 -25.57 9.26
N PRO A 250 13.90 -25.26 8.24
CA PRO A 250 13.44 -24.55 7.06
C PRO A 250 12.73 -25.50 6.09
N ILE A 251 11.47 -25.82 6.38
CA ILE A 251 10.65 -26.77 5.63
C ILE A 251 9.37 -26.07 5.15
N GLY A 252 9.13 -26.11 3.84
CA GLY A 252 7.89 -25.61 3.22
C GLY A 252 7.21 -26.64 2.32
N ASP A 253 6.13 -26.25 1.65
CA ASP A 253 5.40 -27.10 0.71
C ASP A 253 6.13 -27.21 -0.65
N VAL A 254 6.83 -26.14 -1.01
CA VAL A 254 7.65 -25.98 -2.22
C VAL A 254 9.00 -25.40 -1.82
N SER A 255 10.07 -25.81 -2.50
CA SER A 255 11.39 -25.19 -2.33
C SER A 255 12.14 -25.10 -3.65
N VAL A 256 13.01 -24.09 -3.74
CA VAL A 256 13.95 -23.85 -4.85
C VAL A 256 15.33 -23.56 -4.27
N PHE A 257 16.37 -23.85 -5.03
CA PHE A 257 17.73 -23.70 -4.53
C PHE A 257 18.75 -23.29 -5.58
N ASN A 258 19.88 -22.78 -5.11
CA ASN A 258 21.02 -22.46 -5.95
C ASN A 258 22.35 -22.72 -5.22
N TYR A 259 23.23 -23.51 -5.85
CA TYR A 259 24.52 -23.95 -5.32
C TYR A 259 25.56 -23.86 -6.46
N PRO A 260 26.59 -22.99 -6.38
CA PRO A 260 26.87 -22.05 -5.30
C PRO A 260 25.77 -20.98 -5.15
N ALA A 261 25.72 -20.32 -3.99
CA ALA A 261 24.71 -19.29 -3.73
C ALA A 261 24.80 -18.15 -4.75
N ALA A 262 23.71 -17.92 -5.47
CA ALA A 262 23.51 -16.77 -6.33
C ALA A 262 22.06 -16.30 -6.22
N THR A 263 21.76 -15.12 -6.77
CA THR A 263 20.42 -14.52 -6.66
C THR A 263 19.36 -15.54 -7.06
N THR A 264 18.42 -15.79 -6.15
CA THR A 264 17.41 -16.84 -6.30
C THR A 264 16.08 -16.30 -5.78
N SER A 265 15.00 -16.61 -6.47
CA SER A 265 13.65 -16.18 -6.10
C SER A 265 12.66 -17.33 -6.15
N ILE A 266 11.65 -17.26 -5.29
CA ILE A 266 10.47 -18.14 -5.29
C ILE A 266 9.21 -17.29 -5.49
N VAL A 267 8.22 -17.82 -6.21
CA VAL A 267 7.01 -17.09 -6.63
C VAL A 267 5.77 -17.92 -6.28
N ASP A 268 4.77 -17.27 -5.69
CA ASP A 268 3.41 -17.80 -5.54
C ASP A 268 2.39 -16.76 -6.02
N GLY A 269 1.73 -17.06 -7.14
CA GLY A 269 0.82 -16.12 -7.80
C GLY A 269 1.49 -14.79 -8.12
N SER A 270 1.02 -13.70 -7.50
CA SER A 270 1.59 -12.36 -7.63
C SER A 270 2.77 -12.09 -6.69
N LEU A 271 2.93 -12.90 -5.64
CA LEU A 271 3.92 -12.71 -4.58
C LEU A 271 5.26 -13.34 -4.99
N LYS A 272 6.37 -12.65 -4.71
CA LYS A 272 7.72 -13.17 -4.93
C LYS A 272 8.65 -12.74 -3.82
N VAL A 273 9.47 -13.66 -3.31
CA VAL A 273 10.62 -13.36 -2.46
C VAL A 273 11.91 -13.69 -3.19
N GLU A 274 12.89 -12.81 -3.11
CA GLU A 274 14.23 -12.96 -3.66
C GLU A 274 15.27 -12.85 -2.55
N ALA A 275 16.27 -13.73 -2.57
CA ALA A 275 17.49 -13.63 -1.78
C ALA A 275 18.67 -13.29 -2.69
N SER A 276 19.46 -12.29 -2.30
CA SER A 276 20.61 -11.77 -3.07
C SER A 276 21.72 -11.26 -2.14
N ASN A 277 22.81 -10.71 -2.67
CA ASN A 277 23.90 -10.08 -1.92
C ASN A 277 24.47 -10.95 -0.78
N PHE A 278 24.81 -12.20 -1.10
CA PHE A 278 25.33 -13.13 -0.10
C PHE A 278 26.73 -12.73 0.37
N ALA A 279 26.97 -12.82 1.68
CA ALA A 279 28.28 -12.61 2.29
C ALA A 279 28.61 -13.75 3.27
N GLY A 280 29.91 -13.94 3.56
CA GLY A 280 30.39 -15.02 4.42
C GLY A 280 30.61 -16.34 3.67
N SER A 281 30.69 -17.44 4.43
CA SER A 281 30.98 -18.78 3.87
C SER A 281 29.67 -19.52 3.56
N VAL A 282 29.03 -19.09 2.47
CA VAL A 282 27.74 -19.62 2.00
C VAL A 282 27.97 -20.56 0.82
N HIS A 283 27.55 -21.81 0.96
CA HIS A 283 27.70 -22.84 -0.08
C HIS A 283 26.49 -22.89 -1.02
N GLY A 284 25.33 -22.45 -0.54
CA GLY A 284 24.10 -22.40 -1.33
C GLY A 284 23.01 -21.63 -0.62
N VAL A 285 21.91 -21.39 -1.33
CA VAL A 285 20.69 -20.78 -0.79
C VAL A 285 19.49 -21.66 -1.14
N GLN A 286 18.57 -21.79 -0.20
CA GLN A 286 17.26 -22.40 -0.37
C GLN A 286 16.20 -21.34 -0.09
N LEU A 287 15.18 -21.28 -0.94
CA LEU A 287 13.96 -20.54 -0.65
C LEU A 287 12.83 -21.55 -0.61
N TYR A 288 11.95 -21.43 0.37
CA TYR A 288 10.80 -22.29 0.52
C TYR A 288 9.53 -21.47 0.70
N GLU A 289 8.40 -22.06 0.32
CA GLU A 289 7.08 -21.43 0.35
C GLU A 289 6.14 -22.35 1.14
N ILE A 290 5.29 -21.74 1.95
CA ILE A 290 4.21 -22.40 2.65
C ILE A 290 2.91 -21.77 2.15
N LYS A 291 2.08 -22.60 1.52
CA LYS A 291 0.85 -22.16 0.83
C LYS A 291 -0.27 -21.77 1.79
N SER A 292 -0.23 -22.37 2.97
CA SER A 292 -1.18 -22.09 4.03
C SER A 292 -0.74 -20.89 4.86
N LYS A 293 -1.71 -20.24 5.51
CA LYS A 293 -1.42 -19.18 6.49
C LYS A 293 -0.52 -19.68 7.63
N PRO A 294 0.27 -18.79 8.27
CA PRO A 294 1.13 -19.15 9.39
C PRO A 294 0.39 -19.89 10.51
N SER A 295 1.02 -20.96 11.03
CA SER A 295 0.54 -21.68 12.21
C SER A 295 0.69 -20.89 13.50
N GLN A 296 1.35 -19.73 13.51
CA GLN A 296 1.42 -18.81 14.66
C GLN A 296 1.34 -17.40 14.09
N MET A 297 0.29 -16.65 14.45
CA MET A 297 -0.07 -15.37 13.81
C MET A 297 0.16 -14.14 14.71
N GLY A 298 0.83 -14.29 15.85
CA GLY A 298 1.06 -13.18 16.76
C GLY A 298 1.79 -12.04 16.03
N GLY A 299 1.30 -10.80 16.13
CA GLY A 299 1.91 -9.64 15.47
C GLY A 299 1.58 -9.44 13.99
N LEU A 300 0.83 -10.35 13.36
CA LEU A 300 0.31 -10.14 12.00
C LEU A 300 -0.99 -9.31 12.02
N ASP A 301 -1.11 -8.41 11.04
CA ASP A 301 -2.37 -7.74 10.74
C ASP A 301 -3.30 -8.62 9.86
N ASN A 302 -4.55 -8.19 9.68
CA ASN A 302 -5.55 -8.93 8.91
C ASN A 302 -5.21 -9.09 7.42
N THR A 303 -4.36 -8.24 6.85
CA THR A 303 -3.96 -8.32 5.44
C THR A 303 -2.92 -9.43 5.21
N LYS A 304 -2.17 -9.78 6.26
CA LYS A 304 -1.09 -10.79 6.24
C LYS A 304 -1.49 -12.11 6.91
N ALA A 305 -2.43 -12.09 7.85
CA ALA A 305 -2.81 -13.26 8.65
C ALA A 305 -3.42 -14.43 7.84
N ASN A 306 -3.85 -14.19 6.60
CA ASN A 306 -4.40 -15.23 5.71
C ASN A 306 -3.55 -15.46 4.45
N SER A 307 -2.33 -14.91 4.40
CA SER A 307 -1.43 -15.01 3.24
C SER A 307 -0.51 -16.22 3.35
N PRO A 308 -0.05 -16.78 2.22
CA PRO A 308 1.10 -17.68 2.21
C PRO A 308 2.34 -16.93 2.73
N TYR A 309 3.36 -17.68 3.11
CA TYR A 309 4.61 -17.09 3.57
C TYR A 309 5.81 -17.84 3.00
N PHE A 310 6.94 -17.14 2.99
CA PHE A 310 8.17 -17.58 2.35
C PHE A 310 9.28 -17.65 3.38
N GLY A 311 10.19 -18.59 3.21
CA GLY A 311 11.40 -18.67 4.00
C GLY A 311 12.64 -18.66 3.12
N VAL A 312 13.71 -18.11 3.67
CA VAL A 312 15.06 -18.17 3.09
C VAL A 312 15.95 -18.91 4.08
N PHE A 313 16.77 -19.82 3.57
CA PHE A 313 17.76 -20.57 4.32
C PHE A 313 19.10 -20.58 3.59
N LEU A 314 20.14 -20.10 4.27
CA LEU A 314 21.52 -20.15 3.78
C LEU A 314 22.17 -21.46 4.17
N ALA A 315 22.59 -22.23 3.18
CA ALA A 315 23.37 -23.43 3.39
C ALA A 315 24.83 -23.08 3.67
N THR A 316 25.21 -23.17 4.94
CA THR A 316 26.58 -23.00 5.41
C THR A 316 26.99 -24.17 6.31
N VAL A 317 28.27 -24.50 6.32
CA VAL A 317 28.84 -25.48 7.25
C VAL A 317 29.36 -24.80 8.52
N THR A 318 29.82 -23.55 8.43
CA THR A 318 30.45 -22.82 9.54
C THR A 318 29.47 -21.99 10.37
N GLY A 319 28.23 -21.85 9.90
CA GLY A 319 27.22 -21.01 10.56
C GLY A 319 27.45 -19.51 10.39
N ASN A 320 28.29 -19.10 9.44
CA ASN A 320 28.49 -17.69 9.11
C ASN A 320 27.98 -17.42 7.69
N GLY A 321 27.11 -16.43 7.58
CA GLY A 321 26.62 -15.94 6.30
C GLY A 321 25.54 -14.88 6.50
N SER A 322 25.33 -14.08 5.47
CA SER A 322 24.20 -13.17 5.41
C SER A 322 23.69 -12.97 3.99
N TYR A 323 22.48 -12.42 3.87
CA TYR A 323 21.83 -12.13 2.59
C TYR A 323 20.98 -10.86 2.64
N THR A 324 20.59 -10.36 1.47
CA THR A 324 19.53 -9.36 1.31
C THR A 324 18.24 -10.06 0.88
N ALA A 325 17.17 -9.90 1.68
CA ALA A 325 15.82 -10.31 1.33
C ALA A 325 15.10 -9.18 0.58
N LYS A 326 14.38 -9.50 -0.50
CA LYS A 326 13.49 -8.59 -1.23
C LYS A 326 12.13 -9.25 -1.44
N GLY A 327 11.06 -8.45 -1.37
CA GLY A 327 9.69 -8.88 -1.64
C GLY A 327 9.13 -8.15 -2.86
N PHE A 328 8.25 -8.80 -3.60
CA PHE A 328 7.57 -8.22 -4.75
C PHE A 328 6.11 -8.68 -4.82
N VAL A 329 5.25 -7.82 -5.35
CA VAL A 329 3.86 -8.11 -5.72
C VAL A 329 3.67 -7.68 -7.17
N ASN A 330 3.16 -8.56 -8.02
CA ASN A 330 3.02 -8.31 -9.47
C ASN A 330 4.35 -7.86 -10.12
N ASN A 331 5.45 -8.44 -9.67
CA ASN A 331 6.82 -8.10 -10.06
C ASN A 331 7.27 -6.65 -9.75
N GLN A 332 6.49 -5.90 -8.95
CA GLN A 332 6.89 -4.62 -8.37
C GLN A 332 7.44 -4.83 -6.96
N PRO A 333 8.57 -4.22 -6.58
CA PRO A 333 9.13 -4.37 -5.24
C PRO A 333 8.15 -3.82 -4.20
N ILE A 334 8.03 -4.48 -3.04
CA ILE A 334 7.23 -4.01 -1.92
C ILE A 334 8.11 -3.74 -0.70
N CYS A 335 7.59 -2.90 0.19
CA CYS A 335 8.24 -2.58 1.46
C CYS A 335 7.47 -3.05 2.68
N ASP A 336 6.19 -3.40 2.57
CA ASP A 336 5.42 -3.88 3.73
C ASP A 336 5.48 -5.41 3.83
N ALA A 337 6.27 -5.89 4.79
CA ALA A 337 6.36 -7.30 5.12
C ALA A 337 6.25 -7.50 6.64
N SER A 338 6.01 -8.73 7.03
CA SER A 338 6.25 -9.18 8.39
C SER A 338 7.32 -10.24 8.39
N PHE A 339 8.18 -10.22 9.41
CA PHE A 339 9.35 -11.08 9.52
C PHE A 339 9.32 -11.86 10.83
N ARG A 340 9.88 -13.07 10.79
CA ARG A 340 10.38 -13.77 11.98
C ARG A 340 11.57 -14.62 11.59
N THR A 341 12.37 -15.03 12.57
CA THR A 341 13.56 -15.86 12.29
C THR A 341 13.17 -17.25 11.79
N ASP A 342 12.21 -17.90 12.45
CA ASP A 342 11.66 -19.20 12.10
C ASP A 342 10.38 -19.49 12.90
N ASN A 343 9.77 -20.64 12.66
CA ASN A 343 8.52 -21.05 13.27
C ASN A 343 8.59 -21.42 14.77
N SER A 344 9.77 -21.46 15.41
CA SER A 344 9.83 -21.53 16.89
C SER A 344 9.48 -20.20 17.56
N ILE A 345 9.48 -19.09 16.80
CA ILE A 345 9.12 -17.76 17.28
C ILE A 345 7.63 -17.47 16.99
N PRO A 346 6.77 -17.32 18.01
CA PRO A 346 5.32 -17.18 17.82
C PRO A 346 4.89 -15.84 17.24
N THR A 347 5.75 -14.83 17.32
CA THR A 347 5.44 -13.45 16.98
C THR A 347 6.21 -12.99 15.75
N TRP A 348 5.48 -12.47 14.77
CA TRP A 348 5.97 -11.73 13.64
C TRP A 348 6.19 -10.28 14.01
N THR A 349 7.22 -9.66 13.43
CA THR A 349 7.52 -8.24 13.57
C THR A 349 7.35 -7.54 12.22
N ALA A 350 6.91 -6.28 12.24
CA ALA A 350 6.89 -5.47 11.03
C ALA A 350 8.30 -5.34 10.44
N ALA A 351 8.43 -5.49 9.13
CA ALA A 351 9.69 -5.47 8.42
C ALA A 351 9.58 -4.67 7.12
N THR A 352 10.62 -3.90 6.82
CA THR A 352 10.74 -3.19 5.55
C THR A 352 11.65 -3.96 4.61
N LEU A 353 11.13 -4.36 3.43
CA LEU A 353 11.96 -4.96 2.37
C LEU A 353 12.43 -3.88 1.39
N PRO A 354 13.68 -3.91 0.89
CA PRO A 354 14.69 -4.93 1.15
C PRO A 354 15.28 -4.88 2.56
N GLN A 355 15.44 -6.06 3.16
CA GLN A 355 16.19 -6.23 4.41
C GLN A 355 17.61 -6.70 4.07
N ASN A 356 18.61 -5.90 4.42
CA ASN A 356 20.01 -6.24 4.18
C ASN A 356 20.61 -7.02 5.36
N ALA A 357 21.69 -7.76 5.07
CA ALA A 357 22.50 -8.47 6.06
C ALA A 357 21.69 -9.36 7.02
N GLN A 358 20.63 -9.99 6.51
CA GLN A 358 19.84 -10.95 7.26
C GLN A 358 20.69 -12.18 7.61
N PRO A 359 20.48 -12.80 8.78
CA PRO A 359 21.26 -13.93 9.25
C PRO A 359 21.00 -15.19 8.42
N LEU A 360 21.39 -16.38 8.88
CA LEU A 360 21.30 -17.60 8.07
C LEU A 360 19.90 -18.02 7.61
N ARG A 361 18.85 -17.48 8.23
CA ARG A 361 17.46 -17.80 7.88
C ARG A 361 16.51 -16.67 8.22
N GLY A 362 15.34 -16.69 7.59
CA GLY A 362 14.26 -15.76 7.85
C GLY A 362 12.98 -16.18 7.16
N GLU A 363 11.84 -15.94 7.78
CA GLU A 363 10.52 -16.11 7.20
C GLU A 363 9.84 -14.75 7.01
N TYR A 364 9.12 -14.62 5.89
CA TYR A 364 8.52 -13.39 5.41
C TYR A 364 7.08 -13.63 5.00
N VAL A 365 6.16 -12.83 5.55
CA VAL A 365 4.80 -12.67 5.03
C VAL A 365 4.75 -11.34 4.31
N LEU A 366 4.33 -11.35 3.06
CA LEU A 366 4.18 -10.14 2.25
C LEU A 366 2.73 -9.62 2.38
N ALA A 367 2.56 -8.30 2.46
CA ALA A 367 1.28 -7.67 2.14
C ALA A 367 1.35 -7.01 0.77
N ASP A 368 0.21 -6.80 0.13
CA ASP A 368 0.10 -5.90 -1.02
C ASP A 368 0.35 -4.47 -0.55
N GLY A 369 1.63 -4.17 -0.33
CA GLY A 369 2.12 -2.88 0.08
C GLY A 369 2.16 -1.98 -1.14
N ALA A 370 1.01 -1.44 -1.55
CA ALA A 370 1.02 -0.19 -2.27
C ALA A 370 1.84 0.81 -1.43
N ILE A 371 2.78 1.51 -2.08
CA ILE A 371 3.44 2.69 -1.49
C ILE A 371 2.33 3.50 -0.85
N ALA A 372 2.44 3.83 0.44
CA ALA A 372 1.41 4.54 1.22
C ALA A 372 0.63 5.47 0.30
N SER A 373 -0.68 5.19 0.10
CA SER A 373 -1.44 5.71 -1.03
C SER A 373 -1.17 7.20 -1.19
N LEU A 374 -0.40 7.54 -2.21
CA LEU A 374 -0.10 8.93 -2.54
C LEU A 374 -1.43 9.55 -2.95
N ASP A 375 -1.94 10.44 -2.11
CA ASP A 375 -3.20 11.15 -2.30
C ASP A 375 -2.95 12.62 -1.93
N LEU A 376 -2.94 13.49 -2.95
CA LEU A 376 -2.83 14.93 -2.83
C LEU A 376 -4.14 15.58 -2.35
N GLY A 377 -5.21 14.78 -2.23
CA GLY A 377 -6.55 15.19 -1.85
C GLY A 377 -7.39 15.68 -3.03
N PRO A 378 -8.63 16.12 -2.76
CA PRO A 378 -9.52 16.59 -3.81
C PRO A 378 -9.07 17.94 -4.39
N ASP A 379 -9.50 18.21 -5.62
CA ASP A 379 -9.30 19.48 -6.34
C ASP A 379 -9.65 20.70 -5.48
N LYS A 380 -8.88 21.78 -5.66
CA LYS A 380 -8.99 23.01 -4.86
C LYS A 380 -9.35 24.21 -5.73
N VAL A 381 -10.25 25.03 -5.20
CA VAL A 381 -10.59 26.34 -5.76
C VAL A 381 -10.32 27.39 -4.69
N PHE A 382 -9.49 28.37 -5.01
CA PHE A 382 -9.13 29.47 -4.10
C PHE A 382 -9.56 30.82 -4.65
N CYS A 383 -9.97 31.71 -3.74
CA CYS A 383 -10.47 33.04 -4.03
C CYS A 383 -9.63 34.08 -3.30
N ASP A 384 -9.13 35.08 -4.02
CA ASP A 384 -8.31 36.17 -3.48
C ASP A 384 -7.05 35.69 -2.73
N GLN A 385 -6.58 34.48 -3.04
CA GLN A 385 -5.32 33.93 -2.52
C GLN A 385 -4.25 33.93 -3.61
N PRO A 386 -3.02 34.38 -3.29
CA PRO A 386 -1.95 34.49 -4.28
C PRO A 386 -1.26 33.15 -4.59
N ASP A 387 -1.32 32.18 -3.67
CA ASP A 387 -0.67 30.89 -3.80
C ASP A 387 -1.31 29.78 -2.95
N TYR A 388 -0.92 28.54 -3.24
CA TYR A 388 -1.24 27.36 -2.44
C TYR A 388 -0.05 26.39 -2.40
N THR A 389 0.21 25.78 -1.26
CA THR A 389 1.26 24.76 -1.12
C THR A 389 0.67 23.36 -1.10
N ILE A 390 0.98 22.58 -2.14
CA ILE A 390 0.62 21.16 -2.27
C ILE A 390 1.71 20.33 -1.58
N ARG A 391 1.33 19.36 -0.74
CA ARG A 391 2.25 18.49 0.01
C ARG A 391 1.88 17.04 -0.21
N THR A 392 2.87 16.14 -0.36
CA THR A 392 2.61 14.70 -0.48
C THR A 392 2.27 14.03 0.86
N MET A 393 2.54 14.71 1.99
CA MET A 393 2.39 14.18 3.36
C MET A 393 3.23 12.92 3.66
N LEU A 394 4.10 12.52 2.73
CA LEU A 394 5.03 11.41 2.91
C LEU A 394 6.28 11.89 3.65
N THR A 395 6.72 11.12 4.65
CA THR A 395 7.81 11.49 5.57
C THR A 395 9.08 10.65 5.42
N ASP A 396 9.08 9.62 4.56
CA ASP A 396 10.22 8.74 4.36
C ASP A 396 11.35 9.45 3.57
N PRO A 397 12.56 9.60 4.15
CA PRO A 397 13.68 10.28 3.51
C PRO A 397 14.26 9.53 2.30
N ALA A 398 13.94 8.24 2.10
CA ALA A 398 14.37 7.48 0.93
C ALA A 398 13.53 7.78 -0.33
N LEU A 399 12.47 8.58 -0.21
CA LEU A 399 11.59 8.93 -1.32
C LEU A 399 12.13 10.11 -2.14
N THR A 400 12.14 9.93 -3.45
CA THR A 400 12.40 10.97 -4.43
C THR A 400 11.10 11.44 -5.06
N HIS A 401 11.00 12.73 -5.37
CA HIS A 401 9.80 13.33 -5.93
C HIS A 401 10.14 13.92 -7.31
N LEU A 402 9.18 13.86 -8.23
CA LEU A 402 9.24 14.55 -9.51
C LEU A 402 7.87 15.15 -9.82
N TRP A 403 7.75 16.46 -9.63
CA TRP A 403 6.55 17.21 -9.96
C TRP A 403 6.48 17.52 -11.45
N SER A 404 5.26 17.67 -11.97
CA SER A 404 4.99 18.22 -13.32
C SER A 404 5.67 19.57 -13.61
N THR A 405 6.03 20.32 -12.55
CA THR A 405 6.81 21.58 -12.64
C THR A 405 8.32 21.36 -12.79
N GLY A 406 8.81 20.12 -12.66
CA GLY A 406 10.23 19.76 -12.61
C GLY A 406 10.85 19.81 -11.21
N ALA A 407 10.10 20.24 -10.19
CA ALA A 407 10.58 20.26 -8.80
C ALA A 407 10.75 18.85 -8.22
N ASN A 408 11.64 18.71 -7.23
CA ASN A 408 11.98 17.43 -6.59
C ASN A 408 11.79 17.38 -5.06
N ALA A 409 11.22 18.44 -4.47
CA ALA A 409 10.89 18.50 -3.05
C ALA A 409 9.57 17.76 -2.74
N SER A 410 9.31 17.43 -1.46
CA SER A 410 8.06 16.80 -0.99
C SER A 410 6.83 17.72 -1.03
N SER A 411 7.02 18.98 -1.42
CA SER A 411 5.96 19.97 -1.62
C SER A 411 6.32 20.97 -2.69
N ILE A 412 5.31 21.54 -3.35
CA ILE A 412 5.44 22.68 -4.25
C ILE A 412 4.46 23.78 -3.86
N THR A 413 4.86 25.03 -4.06
CA THR A 413 3.97 26.19 -3.97
C THR A 413 3.60 26.64 -5.38
N VAL A 414 2.31 26.71 -5.65
CA VAL A 414 1.75 27.03 -6.98
C VAL A 414 1.01 28.36 -6.93
N THR A 415 1.16 29.18 -7.98
CA THR A 415 0.57 30.53 -8.10
C THR A 415 -0.31 30.69 -9.34
N LYS A 416 -0.45 29.63 -10.14
CA LYS A 416 -1.21 29.63 -11.40
C LYS A 416 -2.23 28.51 -11.36
N SER A 417 -3.38 28.73 -11.99
CA SER A 417 -4.39 27.68 -12.15
C SER A 417 -3.86 26.58 -13.07
N GLY A 418 -4.08 25.31 -12.72
CA GLY A 418 -3.61 24.17 -13.51
C GLY A 418 -3.76 22.82 -12.80
N VAL A 419 -3.42 21.76 -13.54
CA VAL A 419 -3.30 20.40 -12.99
C VAL A 419 -1.85 20.15 -12.63
N TYR A 420 -1.62 19.74 -11.39
CA TYR A 420 -0.30 19.44 -10.85
C TYR A 420 -0.23 17.97 -10.50
N SER A 421 0.66 17.23 -11.15
CA SER A 421 0.98 15.84 -10.79
C SER A 421 2.34 15.71 -10.11
N VAL A 422 2.50 14.66 -9.30
CA VAL A 422 3.78 14.24 -8.73
C VAL A 422 3.97 12.75 -8.89
N LYS A 423 5.17 12.35 -9.34
CA LYS A 423 5.64 10.97 -9.26
C LYS A 423 6.57 10.85 -8.06
N VAL A 424 6.19 10.01 -7.10
CA VAL A 424 7.05 9.67 -5.95
C VAL A 424 7.69 8.33 -6.23
N THR A 425 9.02 8.26 -6.18
CA THR A 425 9.80 7.03 -6.40
C THR A 425 10.60 6.71 -5.15
N GLY A 426 10.38 5.52 -4.60
CA GLY A 426 11.10 4.99 -3.44
C GLY A 426 11.75 3.64 -3.73
N PRO A 427 12.35 3.01 -2.70
CA PRO A 427 12.91 1.66 -2.78
C PRO A 427 11.88 0.60 -3.23
N CYS A 428 10.60 0.90 -3.02
CA CYS A 428 9.44 0.04 -3.27
C CYS A 428 8.71 0.36 -4.59
N GLY A 429 9.34 1.09 -5.52
CA GLY A 429 8.74 1.47 -6.80
C GLY A 429 8.27 2.92 -6.85
N SER A 430 7.31 3.22 -7.74
CA SER A 430 6.81 4.60 -7.89
C SER A 430 5.29 4.69 -7.90
N SER A 431 4.75 5.69 -7.22
CA SER A 431 3.33 6.08 -7.26
C SER A 431 3.18 7.44 -7.93
N THR A 432 2.01 7.72 -8.49
CA THR A 432 1.68 9.01 -9.12
C THR A 432 0.28 9.42 -8.73
N ASP A 433 0.12 10.71 -8.44
CA ASP A 433 -1.18 11.33 -8.20
C ASP A 433 -1.22 12.75 -8.79
N GLN A 434 -2.42 13.29 -8.98
CA GLN A 434 -2.67 14.60 -9.56
C GLN A 434 -3.76 15.36 -8.80
N ILE A 435 -3.60 16.68 -8.73
CA ILE A 435 -4.58 17.60 -8.15
C ILE A 435 -4.79 18.79 -9.09
N ARG A 436 -6.03 19.22 -9.27
CA ARG A 436 -6.32 20.50 -9.93
C ARG A 436 -6.41 21.62 -8.90
N VAL A 437 -5.72 22.72 -9.16
CA VAL A 437 -5.77 23.94 -8.35
C VAL A 437 -6.20 25.09 -9.26
N ASP A 438 -7.32 25.75 -8.94
CA ASP A 438 -7.79 26.93 -9.66
C ASP A 438 -7.79 28.16 -8.72
N PHE A 439 -7.10 29.23 -9.14
CA PHE A 439 -7.13 30.54 -8.49
C PHE A 439 -8.04 31.50 -9.25
N TYR A 440 -8.95 32.15 -8.54
CA TYR A 440 -9.84 33.18 -9.09
C TYR A 440 -9.82 34.42 -8.19
N GLN A 441 -10.17 35.57 -8.77
CA GLN A 441 -10.39 36.80 -8.04
C GLN A 441 -11.87 37.12 -7.98
N LYS A 442 -12.31 37.76 -6.90
CA LYS A 442 -13.67 38.32 -6.86
C LYS A 442 -13.85 39.36 -7.98
N PRO A 443 -15.05 39.45 -8.58
CA PRO A 443 -15.33 40.48 -9.57
C PRO A 443 -15.11 41.87 -8.94
N VAL A 444 -14.36 42.74 -9.62
CA VAL A 444 -14.19 44.15 -9.27
C VAL A 444 -14.56 44.97 -10.49
N PHE A 445 -15.54 45.86 -10.34
CA PHE A 445 -16.02 46.76 -11.39
C PHE A 445 -16.67 48.00 -10.77
N ASP A 446 -16.89 49.02 -11.59
CA ASP A 446 -17.47 50.32 -11.20
C ASP A 446 -18.31 50.85 -12.37
N LEU A 447 -19.58 51.17 -12.12
CA LEU A 447 -20.56 51.75 -13.05
C LEU A 447 -20.40 53.28 -13.19
N GLY A 448 -19.53 53.89 -12.38
CA GLY A 448 -19.26 55.31 -12.34
C GLY A 448 -20.18 56.08 -11.38
N SER A 449 -19.93 57.39 -11.25
CA SER A 449 -20.66 58.25 -10.32
C SER A 449 -22.09 58.57 -10.76
N ASP A 450 -22.94 58.87 -9.77
CA ASP A 450 -24.30 59.38 -9.95
C ASP A 450 -24.34 60.65 -10.83
N LYS A 451 -25.35 60.75 -11.70
CA LYS A 451 -25.49 61.88 -12.64
C LYS A 451 -26.82 62.60 -12.50
N ILE A 452 -26.77 63.93 -12.60
CA ILE A 452 -27.94 64.81 -12.67
C ILE A 452 -28.13 65.23 -14.13
N LEU A 453 -29.28 64.90 -14.73
CA LEU A 453 -29.56 65.13 -16.16
C LEU A 453 -30.90 65.83 -16.35
N CYS A 454 -31.02 66.72 -17.34
CA CYS A 454 -32.31 67.34 -17.71
C CYS A 454 -33.15 66.47 -18.65
N SER A 455 -32.48 65.82 -19.61
CA SER A 455 -33.07 64.82 -20.51
C SER A 455 -32.04 63.72 -20.72
N GLN A 456 -32.49 62.50 -20.98
CA GLN A 456 -31.60 61.38 -21.27
C GLN A 456 -31.42 61.22 -22.78
N SER A 457 -30.17 61.04 -23.20
CA SER A 457 -29.80 60.33 -24.43
C SER A 457 -29.36 58.91 -24.05
N ASN A 458 -29.31 57.98 -25.00
CA ASN A 458 -28.97 56.57 -24.75
C ASN A 458 -27.72 56.43 -23.88
N LEU A 459 -27.87 55.93 -22.64
CA LEU A 459 -26.78 55.70 -21.69
C LEU A 459 -26.39 54.22 -21.72
N ASN A 460 -25.13 53.94 -22.04
CA ASN A 460 -24.58 52.58 -21.99
C ASN A 460 -23.92 52.34 -20.62
N LEU A 461 -24.48 51.43 -19.82
CA LEU A 461 -23.88 50.98 -18.57
C LEU A 461 -23.14 49.68 -18.83
N THR A 462 -21.86 49.62 -18.47
CA THR A 462 -21.03 48.43 -18.69
C THR A 462 -20.18 48.14 -17.47
N THR A 463 -19.99 46.85 -17.20
CA THR A 463 -19.06 46.38 -16.16
C THR A 463 -17.62 46.33 -16.66
N ASN A 464 -17.39 46.41 -17.98
CA ASN A 464 -16.10 46.14 -18.65
C ASN A 464 -15.47 44.77 -18.33
N LEU A 465 -16.22 43.86 -17.70
CA LEU A 465 -15.83 42.48 -17.48
C LEU A 465 -16.34 41.67 -18.67
N ASN A 466 -15.43 41.10 -19.47
CA ASN A 466 -15.76 40.37 -20.71
C ASN A 466 -15.41 38.88 -20.64
N ASP A 467 -15.10 38.35 -19.44
CA ASP A 467 -14.77 36.95 -19.24
C ASP A 467 -16.05 36.09 -19.15
N PRO A 468 -16.17 34.99 -19.92
CA PRO A 468 -17.35 34.13 -19.92
C PRO A 468 -17.64 33.41 -18.60
N THR A 469 -16.73 33.44 -17.63
CA THR A 469 -16.93 32.89 -16.28
C THR A 469 -17.78 33.78 -15.37
N TYR A 470 -18.04 35.04 -15.78
CA TYR A 470 -18.92 35.95 -15.06
C TYR A 470 -20.39 35.78 -15.49
N SER A 471 -21.28 35.85 -14.51
CA SER A 471 -22.72 35.94 -14.70
C SER A 471 -23.21 37.30 -14.22
N TYR A 472 -24.17 37.88 -14.95
CA TYR A 472 -24.68 39.23 -14.71
C TYR A 472 -26.17 39.18 -14.41
N LEU A 473 -26.62 40.03 -13.50
CA LEU A 473 -28.03 40.30 -13.27
C LEU A 473 -28.21 41.81 -13.03
N TRP A 474 -28.84 42.48 -13.98
CA TRP A 474 -29.17 43.89 -13.89
C TRP A 474 -30.50 44.12 -13.16
N SER A 475 -30.69 45.32 -12.61
CA SER A 475 -31.97 45.78 -12.05
C SER A 475 -33.13 45.74 -13.06
N THR A 476 -32.84 45.70 -14.36
CA THR A 476 -33.80 45.54 -15.46
C THR A 476 -34.17 44.09 -15.74
N GLY A 477 -33.45 43.11 -15.17
CA GLY A 477 -33.58 41.68 -15.45
C GLY A 477 -32.64 41.15 -16.55
N GLU A 478 -31.90 42.03 -17.22
CA GLU A 478 -30.92 41.65 -18.26
C GLU A 478 -29.72 40.89 -17.69
N THR A 479 -29.05 40.09 -18.52
CA THR A 479 -27.94 39.21 -18.12
C THR A 479 -26.65 39.40 -18.93
N THR A 480 -26.56 40.48 -19.70
CA THR A 480 -25.40 40.85 -20.52
C THR A 480 -24.36 41.66 -19.74
N SER A 481 -23.11 41.74 -20.23
CA SER A 481 -22.03 42.54 -19.59
C SER A 481 -22.25 44.07 -19.65
N ASN A 482 -23.21 44.50 -20.46
CA ASN A 482 -23.65 45.88 -20.63
C ASN A 482 -25.15 45.97 -20.92
N ILE A 483 -25.76 47.10 -20.59
CA ILE A 483 -27.14 47.45 -20.94
C ILE A 483 -27.21 48.88 -21.50
N THR A 484 -28.17 49.13 -22.38
CA THR A 484 -28.47 50.49 -22.86
C THR A 484 -29.80 50.98 -22.27
N VAL A 485 -29.74 52.05 -21.50
CA VAL A 485 -30.92 52.73 -20.92
C VAL A 485 -31.35 53.83 -21.89
N SER A 486 -32.57 53.73 -22.42
CA SER A 486 -33.02 54.55 -23.58
C SER A 486 -34.44 55.13 -23.50
N GLN A 487 -35.28 54.83 -22.50
CA GLN A 487 -36.64 55.36 -22.49
C GLN A 487 -36.73 56.77 -21.86
N PRO A 488 -37.47 57.72 -22.47
CA PRO A 488 -37.75 59.02 -21.87
C PRO A 488 -38.63 58.85 -20.62
N GLY A 489 -38.01 58.83 -19.43
CA GLY A 489 -38.70 58.61 -18.15
C GLY A 489 -37.89 57.81 -17.12
N ASP A 490 -36.81 57.18 -17.54
CA ASP A 490 -35.99 56.20 -16.81
C ASP A 490 -34.99 56.80 -15.79
N PHE A 491 -35.40 57.86 -15.08
CA PHE A 491 -34.67 58.36 -13.93
C PHE A 491 -34.87 57.42 -12.74
N GLY A 492 -33.78 57.00 -12.09
CA GLY A 492 -33.83 55.96 -11.06
C GLY A 492 -32.46 55.40 -10.73
N LYS A 493 -32.45 54.37 -9.88
CA LYS A 493 -31.25 53.62 -9.50
C LYS A 493 -31.12 52.37 -10.36
N TYR A 494 -29.97 52.21 -10.99
CA TYR A 494 -29.59 50.99 -11.72
C TYR A 494 -28.49 50.30 -10.96
N TRP A 495 -28.59 48.97 -10.85
CA TRP A 495 -27.56 48.15 -10.24
C TRP A 495 -27.29 46.93 -11.09
N VAL A 496 -26.08 46.40 -10.99
CA VAL A 496 -25.73 45.09 -11.54
C VAL A 496 -25.07 44.25 -10.47
N LYS A 497 -25.50 43.00 -10.39
CA LYS A 497 -24.83 41.96 -9.62
C LYS A 497 -23.99 41.14 -10.60
N VAL A 498 -22.68 41.12 -10.39
CA VAL A 498 -21.75 40.27 -11.13
C VAL A 498 -21.29 39.15 -10.20
N LYS A 499 -21.39 37.91 -10.66
CA LYS A 499 -21.02 36.72 -9.88
C LYS A 499 -20.11 35.79 -10.68
N ASN A 500 -19.07 35.28 -10.02
CA ASN A 500 -18.28 34.13 -10.48
C ASN A 500 -18.21 33.05 -9.38
N ASN A 501 -17.34 32.06 -9.57
CA ASN A 501 -17.14 30.98 -8.60
C ASN A 501 -16.64 31.45 -7.21
N CYS A 502 -16.15 32.69 -7.09
CA CYS A 502 -15.59 33.23 -5.85
C CYS A 502 -16.49 34.17 -5.07
N GLY A 503 -17.58 34.62 -5.66
CA GLY A 503 -18.53 35.48 -4.97
C GLY A 503 -19.24 36.43 -5.92
N GLU A 504 -19.92 37.39 -5.30
CA GLU A 504 -20.67 38.44 -5.99
C GLU A 504 -20.17 39.82 -5.60
N ALA A 505 -20.15 40.72 -6.57
CA ALA A 505 -19.99 42.15 -6.37
C ALA A 505 -21.23 42.85 -6.96
N ILE A 506 -21.66 43.91 -6.28
CA ILE A 506 -22.79 44.72 -6.67
C ILE A 506 -22.32 46.16 -6.71
N ASP A 507 -22.67 46.85 -7.79
CA ASP A 507 -22.52 48.29 -7.86
C ASP A 507 -23.81 48.95 -8.34
N THR A 508 -24.02 50.20 -7.94
CA THR A 508 -25.26 50.97 -8.17
C THR A 508 -24.93 52.37 -8.63
N VAL A 509 -25.61 52.83 -9.69
CA VAL A 509 -25.56 54.21 -10.20
C VAL A 509 -26.96 54.81 -10.22
N ALA A 510 -27.09 56.07 -9.82
CA ALA A 510 -28.34 56.81 -9.82
C ALA A 510 -28.36 57.92 -10.88
N PHE A 511 -29.49 58.03 -11.58
CA PHE A 511 -29.79 59.11 -12.51
C PHE A 511 -30.96 59.94 -11.97
N THR A 512 -30.68 61.20 -11.60
CA THR A 512 -31.69 62.11 -11.06
C THR A 512 -32.09 63.14 -12.11
N LYS A 513 -33.41 63.34 -12.27
CA LYS A 513 -33.94 64.37 -13.17
C LYS A 513 -33.75 65.75 -12.55
N PHE A 514 -33.11 66.63 -13.29
CA PHE A 514 -33.12 68.06 -12.98
C PHE A 514 -34.40 68.69 -13.54
N SER A 515 -35.26 69.21 -12.67
CA SER A 515 -36.36 70.12 -13.07
C SER A 515 -36.30 71.37 -12.19
N SER A 516 -36.29 72.54 -12.83
CA SER A 516 -36.44 73.82 -12.14
C SER A 516 -37.84 74.38 -12.36
N ASN A 517 -38.43 74.90 -11.29
CA ASN A 517 -39.68 75.66 -11.40
C ASN A 517 -39.40 76.98 -12.13
N ILE A 518 -40.28 77.33 -13.07
CA ILE A 518 -40.24 78.62 -13.76
C ILE A 518 -40.62 79.71 -12.75
N GLY A 519 -39.64 80.54 -12.38
CA GLY A 519 -39.77 81.53 -11.32
C GLY A 519 -40.59 82.76 -11.72
N PHE A 520 -40.26 83.39 -12.84
CA PHE A 520 -40.96 84.57 -13.34
C PHE A 520 -41.24 84.44 -14.84
N VAL A 521 -42.50 84.63 -15.21
CA VAL A 521 -42.93 84.73 -16.61
C VAL A 521 -43.71 86.03 -16.77
N PRO A 522 -43.28 86.94 -17.65
CA PRO A 522 -44.03 88.16 -17.91
C PRO A 522 -45.45 87.83 -18.39
N ASN A 523 -46.44 88.56 -17.90
CA ASN A 523 -47.83 88.42 -18.30
C ASN A 523 -48.34 89.61 -19.13
N VAL A 524 -47.47 90.58 -19.42
CA VAL A 524 -47.75 91.77 -20.23
C VAL A 524 -46.53 92.09 -21.09
N ILE A 525 -46.76 92.42 -22.36
CA ILE A 525 -45.79 93.09 -23.24
C ILE A 525 -46.42 94.38 -23.79
N THR A 526 -45.62 95.44 -23.92
CA THR A 526 -46.01 96.77 -24.41
C THR A 526 -45.06 97.17 -25.55
N PRO A 527 -45.28 96.72 -26.79
CA PRO A 527 -44.42 97.08 -27.90
C PRO A 527 -44.74 98.51 -28.39
N ASP A 528 -44.26 99.53 -27.66
CA ASP A 528 -44.51 100.96 -27.91
C ASP A 528 -43.25 101.78 -28.25
N GLY A 529 -42.08 101.14 -28.22
CA GLY A 529 -40.79 101.72 -28.59
C GLY A 529 -40.04 102.39 -27.43
N ASP A 530 -40.45 102.20 -26.19
CA ASP A 530 -39.83 102.80 -24.98
C ASP A 530 -38.68 101.99 -24.37
N GLU A 531 -38.29 100.90 -25.06
CA GLU A 531 -37.25 99.91 -24.67
C GLU A 531 -37.64 99.01 -23.47
N LYS A 532 -38.85 99.14 -22.90
CA LYS A 532 -39.31 98.34 -21.77
C LYS A 532 -40.46 97.42 -22.17
N ASN A 533 -40.34 96.14 -21.84
CA ASN A 533 -41.35 95.10 -22.14
C ASN A 533 -41.72 94.99 -23.63
N GLU A 534 -40.78 95.34 -24.52
CA GLU A 534 -40.95 95.24 -25.98
C GLU A 534 -41.15 93.80 -26.44
N TYR A 535 -40.42 92.85 -25.83
CA TYR A 535 -40.42 91.44 -26.18
C TYR A 535 -40.85 90.60 -24.99
N PHE A 536 -41.46 89.45 -25.27
CA PHE A 536 -41.74 88.44 -24.26
C PHE A 536 -40.42 87.77 -23.85
N GLN A 537 -39.86 88.10 -22.70
CA GLN A 537 -38.56 87.58 -22.27
C GLN A 537 -38.71 86.63 -21.08
N ILE A 538 -38.21 85.41 -21.20
CA ILE A 538 -38.05 84.45 -20.11
C ILE A 538 -36.62 84.50 -19.55
N ASP A 539 -36.43 84.14 -18.29
CA ASP A 539 -35.11 84.17 -17.62
C ASP A 539 -34.07 83.35 -18.42
N PRO A 540 -32.96 83.98 -18.87
CA PRO A 540 -31.93 83.28 -19.64
C PRO A 540 -31.15 82.24 -18.82
N ASN A 541 -31.31 82.20 -17.49
CA ASN A 541 -30.63 81.23 -16.62
C ASN A 541 -31.23 79.81 -16.67
N TYR A 542 -32.37 79.62 -17.35
CA TYR A 542 -32.89 78.27 -17.57
C TYR A 542 -31.94 77.46 -18.46
N ARG A 543 -31.55 76.27 -18.00
CA ARG A 543 -30.73 75.35 -18.81
C ARG A 543 -31.59 74.67 -19.87
N GLY A 544 -31.03 74.49 -21.08
CA GLY A 544 -31.65 73.71 -22.15
C GLY A 544 -32.55 74.51 -23.09
N ILE A 545 -33.08 73.82 -24.10
CA ILE A 545 -33.96 74.41 -25.12
C ILE A 545 -35.37 74.56 -24.52
N VAL A 546 -35.90 75.78 -24.58
CA VAL A 546 -37.28 76.11 -24.17
C VAL A 546 -38.07 76.48 -25.42
N SER A 547 -39.19 75.81 -25.61
CA SER A 547 -40.16 76.14 -26.66
C SER A 547 -41.22 77.10 -26.14
N LEU A 548 -41.62 78.07 -26.96
CA LEU A 548 -42.72 78.99 -26.72
C LEU A 548 -43.82 78.73 -27.75
N LYS A 549 -45.03 78.46 -27.26
CA LYS A 549 -46.26 78.45 -28.05
C LYS A 549 -47.19 79.53 -27.55
N VAL A 550 -47.76 80.33 -28.45
CA VAL A 550 -48.75 81.36 -28.13
C VAL A 550 -50.05 81.05 -28.88
N VAL A 551 -51.17 81.08 -28.17
CA VAL A 551 -52.51 80.85 -28.74
C VAL A 551 -53.45 82.01 -28.43
N ASN A 552 -54.40 82.28 -29.33
CA ASN A 552 -55.45 83.27 -29.09
C ASN A 552 -56.57 82.71 -28.19
N ARG A 553 -57.58 83.53 -27.88
CA ARG A 553 -58.72 83.15 -27.01
C ARG A 553 -59.56 81.97 -27.51
N TRP A 554 -59.47 81.63 -28.80
CA TRP A 554 -60.18 80.53 -29.43
C TRP A 554 -59.32 79.26 -29.51
N GLY A 555 -58.11 79.28 -28.95
CA GLY A 555 -57.17 78.16 -28.96
C GLY A 555 -56.38 78.02 -30.27
N ALA A 556 -56.52 78.95 -31.22
CA ALA A 556 -55.72 78.93 -32.45
C ALA A 556 -54.29 79.41 -32.17
N GLU A 557 -53.31 78.68 -32.68
CA GLU A 557 -51.90 79.05 -32.58
C GLU A 557 -51.61 80.31 -33.40
N VAL A 558 -50.96 81.27 -32.76
CA VAL A 558 -50.58 82.54 -33.37
C VAL A 558 -49.05 82.73 -33.42
N PHE A 559 -48.31 81.94 -32.63
CA PHE A 559 -46.86 81.86 -32.68
C PHE A 559 -46.34 80.54 -32.11
N TYR A 560 -45.26 80.03 -32.69
CA TYR A 560 -44.51 78.88 -32.16
C TYR A 560 -43.03 79.04 -32.43
N SER A 561 -42.20 78.81 -31.42
CA SER A 561 -40.76 78.64 -31.55
C SER A 561 -40.30 77.45 -30.71
N LYS A 562 -39.55 76.54 -31.33
CA LYS A 562 -39.01 75.36 -30.65
C LYS A 562 -37.84 75.70 -29.71
N ASP A 563 -37.08 76.74 -30.04
CA ASP A 563 -35.91 77.22 -29.29
C ASP A 563 -36.04 78.74 -29.18
N TYR A 564 -36.89 79.17 -28.26
CA TYR A 564 -37.31 80.54 -28.13
C TYR A 564 -36.15 81.45 -27.68
N LYS A 565 -35.90 82.53 -28.43
CA LYS A 565 -34.70 83.38 -28.25
C LYS A 565 -35.00 84.71 -27.55
N ASN A 566 -36.13 84.83 -26.86
CA ASN A 566 -36.54 86.06 -26.18
C ASN A 566 -36.72 87.26 -27.13
N ASP A 567 -37.16 86.98 -28.36
CA ASP A 567 -37.15 87.88 -29.51
C ASP A 567 -38.55 88.15 -30.10
N TRP A 568 -39.62 87.68 -29.47
CA TRP A 568 -40.98 87.86 -29.96
C TRP A 568 -41.74 88.98 -29.24
N ASN A 569 -42.26 89.93 -30.01
CA ASN A 569 -43.01 91.12 -29.53
C ASN A 569 -44.50 91.12 -29.89
N GLY A 570 -45.04 90.02 -30.42
CA GLY A 570 -46.44 89.96 -30.83
C GLY A 570 -46.80 90.79 -32.08
N ALA A 571 -45.82 91.07 -32.95
CA ALA A 571 -46.06 91.72 -34.25
C ALA A 571 -47.17 91.00 -35.05
N GLY A 572 -48.05 91.80 -35.67
CA GLY A 572 -49.17 91.29 -36.48
C GLY A 572 -50.41 90.85 -35.70
N LEU A 573 -50.38 90.87 -34.36
CA LEU A 573 -51.53 90.53 -33.52
C LEU A 573 -52.26 91.77 -33.01
N SER A 574 -53.57 91.67 -32.77
CA SER A 574 -54.36 92.74 -32.16
C SER A 574 -54.11 92.83 -30.64
N PRO A 575 -54.20 94.03 -30.02
CA PRO A 575 -54.15 94.16 -28.57
C PRO A 575 -55.19 93.27 -27.88
N GLY A 576 -54.82 92.65 -26.76
CA GLY A 576 -55.69 91.73 -26.03
C GLY A 576 -54.95 90.61 -25.30
N VAL A 577 -55.71 89.67 -24.74
CA VAL A 577 -55.20 88.54 -23.96
C VAL A 577 -54.98 87.32 -24.87
N TYR A 578 -53.79 86.75 -24.77
CA TYR A 578 -53.31 85.52 -25.38
C TYR A 578 -52.89 84.54 -24.28
N PHE A 579 -52.66 83.27 -24.64
CA PHE A 579 -52.18 82.27 -23.71
C PHE A 579 -50.88 81.67 -24.21
N ILE A 580 -49.90 81.57 -23.32
CA ILE A 580 -48.59 81.00 -23.60
C ILE A 580 -48.47 79.61 -23.01
N VAL A 581 -47.71 78.76 -23.69
CA VAL A 581 -47.26 77.47 -23.20
C VAL A 581 -45.75 77.42 -23.38
N LEU A 582 -45.03 77.26 -22.27
CA LEU A 582 -43.59 77.03 -22.25
C LEU A 582 -43.33 75.56 -21.92
N GLU A 583 -42.52 74.90 -22.74
CA GLU A 583 -42.12 73.50 -22.57
C GLU A 583 -40.63 73.35 -22.87
N GLY A 584 -39.89 72.66 -22.01
CA GLY A 584 -38.45 72.45 -22.18
C GLY A 584 -37.93 71.26 -21.38
N ALA A 585 -36.69 70.83 -21.66
CA ALA A 585 -36.12 69.62 -21.04
C ALA A 585 -35.84 69.77 -19.53
N CYS A 586 -35.46 70.96 -19.07
CA CYS A 586 -35.08 71.22 -17.67
C CYS A 586 -36.15 72.01 -16.88
N ILE A 587 -37.32 72.30 -17.48
CA ILE A 587 -38.37 73.13 -16.87
C ILE A 587 -39.69 72.37 -16.85
N ASP A 588 -40.50 72.63 -15.82
CA ASP A 588 -41.88 72.16 -15.80
C ASP A 588 -42.72 72.92 -16.84
N ARG A 589 -43.71 72.25 -17.44
CA ARG A 589 -44.61 72.87 -18.41
C ARG A 589 -45.36 74.03 -17.76
N PHE A 590 -45.13 75.24 -18.26
CA PHE A 590 -45.82 76.43 -17.79
C PHE A 590 -46.93 76.84 -18.76
N LYS A 591 -48.08 77.25 -18.21
CA LYS A 591 -49.18 77.85 -18.98
C LYS A 591 -49.64 79.11 -18.28
N GLY A 592 -49.81 80.20 -19.01
CA GLY A 592 -50.22 81.48 -18.43
C GLY A 592 -50.84 82.43 -19.44
N PRO A 593 -51.54 83.48 -18.96
CA PRO A 593 -52.00 84.55 -19.82
C PRO A 593 -50.83 85.48 -20.20
N LEU A 594 -50.92 86.06 -21.39
CA LEU A 594 -50.05 87.13 -21.86
C LEU A 594 -50.91 88.22 -22.50
N THR A 595 -50.81 89.43 -22.00
CA THR A 595 -51.55 90.60 -22.51
C THR A 595 -50.64 91.41 -23.42
N ILE A 596 -51.11 91.71 -24.63
CA ILE A 596 -50.46 92.64 -25.55
C ILE A 596 -51.17 93.98 -25.46
N MET A 597 -50.45 95.02 -25.06
CA MET A 597 -50.91 96.41 -25.00
C MET A 597 -50.09 97.25 -26.00
N ARG A 598 -50.69 98.27 -26.60
CA ARG A 598 -50.04 99.19 -27.54
C ARG A 598 -50.58 100.60 -27.34
#